data_AF-A0AA35SA75-F1
#
_entry.id   AF-A0AA35SA75-F1
#
_cell.length_a   1.000
_cell.length_b   1.000
_cell.length_c   1.000
_cell.angle_alpha   90.00
_cell.angle_beta   90.00
_cell.angle_gamma   90.00
#
_symmetry.space_group_name_H-M   'P 1'
#
loop_
_entity.id
_entity.type
_entity.pdbx_description
1 polymer ?
#
loop_
_entity_poly.entity_id
_entity_poly.type
_entity_poly.pdbx_seq_one_letter_code
_entity_poly.pdbx_strand_id
1 'polypeptide(L)'
;METTVDTESGLKRFSFQVKPVQRLHWEDTAADHLVTHEEPVILTGTNVVTPALRWTLPYLEENMGSTKHTVYLSKSRTFMYYDEKKVLLCS
;
A
#
# COMPACT_ATOMS: atom_id res chain seq x y z
N MET A 1 3.58 -22.45 5.45
CA MET A 1 3.15 -21.65 4.29
C MET A 1 4.36 -20.86 3.85
N GLU A 2 4.80 -21.13 2.63
CA GLU A 2 6.11 -20.74 2.10
C GLU A 2 6.19 -19.22 1.92
N THR A 3 7.13 -18.58 2.60
CA THR A 3 7.48 -17.18 2.35
C THR A 3 8.19 -17.13 1.01
N THR A 4 7.47 -16.86 -0.07
CA THR A 4 8.10 -16.55 -1.36
C THR A 4 8.86 -15.25 -1.21
N VAL A 5 10.18 -15.35 -1.10
CA VAL A 5 11.11 -14.22 -1.25
C VAL A 5 10.94 -13.72 -2.69
N ASP A 6 10.45 -12.50 -2.87
CA ASP A 6 10.34 -11.87 -4.19
C ASP A 6 11.72 -11.84 -4.86
N THR A 7 11.88 -12.60 -5.93
CA THR A 7 13.09 -12.60 -6.76
C THR A 7 13.26 -11.21 -7.37
N GLU A 8 14.43 -10.57 -7.18
CA GLU A 8 14.74 -9.18 -7.61
C GLU A 8 14.41 -8.87 -9.09
N SER A 9 14.31 -9.90 -9.92
CA SER A 9 13.97 -9.85 -11.35
C SER A 9 12.67 -9.11 -11.69
N GLY A 10 11.73 -8.98 -10.74
CA GLY A 10 10.47 -8.27 -10.93
C GLY A 10 10.50 -6.76 -10.61
N LEU A 11 11.58 -6.25 -10.01
CA LEU A 11 11.62 -4.89 -9.48
C LEU A 11 12.00 -3.86 -10.55
N LYS A 12 11.28 -2.74 -10.57
CA LYS A 12 11.63 -1.58 -11.40
C LYS A 12 12.92 -0.96 -10.87
N ARG A 13 13.87 -0.72 -11.77
CA ARG A 13 15.15 -0.06 -11.44
C ARG A 13 14.99 1.45 -11.41
N PHE A 14 15.60 2.07 -10.41
CA PHE A 14 15.70 3.51 -10.25
C PHE A 14 17.17 3.91 -10.11
N SER A 15 17.49 5.17 -10.44
CA SER A 15 18.86 5.68 -10.43
C SER A 15 19.34 6.16 -9.06
N PHE A 16 18.48 6.18 -8.05
CA PHE A 16 18.79 6.62 -6.69
C PHE A 16 19.00 5.44 -5.74
N GLN A 17 19.79 5.66 -4.70
CA GLN A 17 19.99 4.67 -3.63
C GLN A 17 18.78 4.64 -2.69
N VAL A 18 18.48 3.46 -2.15
CA VAL A 18 17.40 3.24 -1.19
C VAL A 18 17.96 2.65 0.11
N LYS A 19 17.34 2.98 1.23
CA LYS A 19 17.60 2.35 2.53
C LYS A 19 16.39 1.50 2.91
N PRO A 20 16.58 0.29 3.46
CA PRO A 20 15.47 -0.53 3.92
C PRO A 20 14.77 0.12 5.11
N VAL A 21 13.43 0.06 5.13
CA VAL A 21 12.61 0.51 6.25
C VAL A 21 12.62 -0.57 7.33
N GLN A 22 12.77 -0.16 8.60
CA GLN A 22 12.82 -1.09 9.73
C GLN A 22 11.48 -1.83 9.89
N ARG A 23 11.56 -3.13 10.20
CA ARG A 23 10.40 -3.99 10.46
C ARG A 23 10.40 -4.36 11.94
N LEU A 24 9.44 -3.83 12.69
CA LEU A 24 9.37 -4.01 14.15
C LEU A 24 8.02 -4.61 14.55
N HIS A 25 7.98 -5.32 15.68
CA HIS A 25 6.70 -5.70 16.27
C HIS A 25 6.01 -4.45 16.82
N TRP A 26 4.69 -4.38 16.75
CA TRP A 26 3.97 -3.18 17.19
C TRP A 26 4.08 -2.90 18.69
N GLU A 27 4.39 -3.91 19.50
CA GLU A 27 4.66 -3.77 20.95
C GLU A 27 6.11 -3.34 21.26
N ASP A 28 6.97 -3.20 20.25
CA ASP A 28 8.34 -2.74 20.46
C ASP A 28 8.36 -1.22 20.69
N THR A 29 8.93 -0.79 21.81
CA THR A 29 9.11 0.64 22.13
C THR A 29 9.87 1.42 21.05
N ALA A 30 10.74 0.76 20.27
CA ALA A 30 11.42 1.40 19.15
C ALA A 30 10.46 1.73 18.01
N ALA A 31 9.39 0.95 17.81
CA ALA A 31 8.35 1.26 16.83
C ALA A 31 7.59 2.52 17.21
N ASP A 32 7.20 2.64 18.49
CA ASP A 32 6.53 3.84 19.02
C ASP A 32 7.41 5.09 18.90
N HIS A 33 8.72 4.94 19.16
CA HIS A 33 9.67 6.03 18.97
C HIS A 33 9.68 6.51 17.51
N LEU A 34 9.80 5.60 16.53
CA LEU A 34 9.81 5.97 15.10
C LEU A 34 8.50 6.67 14.69
N VAL A 35 7.36 6.13 15.11
CA VAL A 35 6.03 6.72 14.83
C VAL A 35 5.92 8.14 15.41
N THR A 36 6.38 8.33 16.66
CA THR A 36 6.33 9.64 17.33
C THR A 36 7.21 10.69 16.64
N HIS A 37 8.30 10.27 16.02
CA HIS A 37 9.22 11.14 15.28
C HIS A 37 8.89 11.25 13.79
N GLU A 38 7.72 10.77 13.36
CA GLU A 38 7.29 10.79 11.95
C GLU A 38 8.26 10.04 11.01
N GLU A 39 9.00 9.06 11.54
CA GLU A 39 9.90 8.19 10.78
C GLU A 39 9.17 6.93 10.27
N PRO A 40 9.50 6.45 9.06
CA PRO A 40 8.81 5.29 8.49
C PRO A 40 9.19 3.99 9.22
N VAL A 41 8.18 3.16 9.50
CA VAL A 41 8.32 1.83 10.11
C VAL A 41 7.31 0.86 9.53
N ILE A 42 7.71 -0.41 9.34
CA ILE A 42 6.80 -1.50 9.00
C ILE A 42 6.42 -2.21 10.30
N LEU A 43 5.17 -2.05 10.73
CA LEU A 43 4.64 -2.71 11.92
C LEU A 43 4.21 -4.15 11.61
N THR A 44 4.71 -5.09 12.39
CA THR A 44 4.37 -6.52 12.33
C THR A 44 3.51 -6.90 13.53
N GLY A 45 2.68 -7.94 13.39
CA GLY A 45 1.84 -8.45 14.48
C GLY A 45 0.61 -7.60 14.84
N THR A 46 0.29 -6.54 14.06
CA THR A 46 -0.77 -5.58 14.42
C THR A 46 -2.19 -6.13 14.31
N ASN A 47 -2.41 -7.16 13.48
CA ASN A 47 -3.75 -7.72 13.20
C ASN A 47 -4.80 -6.71 12.68
N VAL A 48 -4.38 -5.53 12.21
CA VAL A 48 -5.30 -4.43 11.80
C VAL A 48 -6.22 -4.86 10.65
N VAL A 49 -5.72 -5.69 9.74
CA VAL A 49 -6.45 -6.15 8.54
C VAL A 49 -6.83 -7.63 8.61
N THR A 50 -6.78 -8.26 9.79
CA THR A 50 -7.05 -9.70 9.94
C THR A 50 -8.37 -10.16 9.32
N PRO A 51 -9.51 -9.44 9.48
CA PRO A 51 -10.76 -9.81 8.81
C PRO A 51 -10.69 -9.70 7.27
N ALA A 52 -9.80 -8.86 6.75
CA ALA A 52 -9.62 -8.64 5.32
C ALA A 52 -8.64 -9.65 4.66
N LEU A 53 -7.95 -10.48 5.43
CA LEU A 53 -7.03 -11.49 4.87
C LEU A 53 -7.73 -12.53 4.00
N ARG A 54 -9.05 -12.71 4.16
CA ARG A 54 -9.87 -13.59 3.32
C ARG A 54 -10.34 -12.94 2.01
N TRP A 55 -10.07 -11.66 1.80
CA TRP A 55 -10.60 -10.92 0.66
C TRP A 55 -9.96 -11.41 -0.64
N THR A 56 -10.79 -12.00 -1.48
CA THR A 56 -10.50 -12.39 -2.86
C THR A 56 -11.46 -11.64 -3.79
N LEU A 57 -11.19 -11.58 -5.10
CA LEU A 57 -12.12 -10.94 -6.03
C LEU A 57 -13.55 -11.52 -5.93
N PRO A 58 -13.76 -12.85 -5.91
CA PRO A 58 -15.10 -13.42 -5.72
C PRO A 58 -15.73 -13.07 -4.37
N TYR A 59 -14.96 -13.11 -3.28
CA TYR A 59 -15.46 -12.75 -1.95
C TYR A 59 -15.93 -11.29 -1.90
N LEU A 60 -15.15 -10.38 -2.49
CA LEU A 60 -15.50 -8.96 -2.57
C LEU A 60 -16.74 -8.75 -3.45
N GLU A 61 -16.83 -9.41 -4.60
CA GLU A 61 -17.99 -9.32 -5.50
C GLU A 61 -19.30 -9.76 -4.81
N GLU A 62 -19.25 -10.83 -4.01
CA GLU A 62 -20.42 -11.36 -3.29
C GLU A 62 -20.80 -10.49 -2.07
N ASN A 63 -19.84 -9.86 -1.39
CA ASN A 63 -20.06 -9.25 -0.06
C ASN A 63 -19.98 -7.72 -0.02
N MET A 64 -19.41 -7.05 -1.03
CA MET A 64 -19.18 -5.59 -1.00
C MET A 64 -20.44 -4.77 -1.30
N GLY A 65 -21.50 -5.42 -1.80
CA GLY A 65 -22.78 -4.79 -2.13
C GLY A 65 -22.76 -4.00 -3.43
N SER A 66 -23.89 -3.37 -3.77
CA SER A 66 -24.12 -2.67 -5.04
C SER A 66 -23.72 -1.20 -5.02
N THR A 67 -22.54 -0.89 -4.46
CA THR A 67 -22.01 0.48 -4.41
C THR A 67 -21.30 0.87 -5.71
N LYS A 68 -21.28 2.18 -6.02
CA LYS A 68 -20.46 2.70 -7.12
C LYS A 68 -19.00 2.76 -6.69
N HIS A 69 -18.09 2.35 -7.58
CA HIS A 69 -16.66 2.37 -7.35
C HIS A 69 -15.97 3.26 -8.39
N THR A 70 -14.99 4.04 -7.96
CA THR A 70 -14.15 4.84 -8.87
C THR A 70 -13.03 3.95 -9.41
N VAL A 71 -12.97 3.80 -10.73
CA VAL A 71 -11.95 2.99 -11.42
C VAL A 71 -11.14 3.89 -12.35
N TYR A 72 -9.82 3.89 -12.19
CA TYR A 72 -8.90 4.68 -13.01
C TYR A 72 -8.30 3.84 -14.13
N LEU A 73 -8.24 4.39 -15.34
CA LEU A 73 -7.62 3.76 -16.50
C LEU A 73 -6.40 4.58 -16.94
N SER A 74 -5.26 3.92 -17.12
CA SER A 74 -4.03 4.53 -17.65
C SER A 74 -3.49 3.69 -18.80
N LYS A 75 -2.97 4.36 -19.84
CA LYS A 75 -2.24 3.70 -20.93
C LYS A 75 -0.85 3.23 -20.49
N SER A 76 -0.37 3.69 -19.33
CA SER A 76 0.95 3.38 -18.78
C SER A 76 0.84 2.72 -17.40
N ARG A 77 1.97 2.20 -16.89
CA ARG A 77 2.05 1.66 -15.51
C ARG A 77 2.20 2.76 -14.44
N THR A 78 2.07 4.02 -14.82
CA THR A 78 2.11 5.17 -13.91
C THR A 78 0.69 5.73 -13.76
N PHE A 79 0.20 5.77 -12.52
CA PHE A 79 -1.07 6.38 -12.15
C PHE A 79 -0.79 7.68 -11.41
N MET A 80 -0.74 8.80 -12.14
CA MET A 80 -0.49 10.12 -11.56
C MET A 80 -1.82 10.69 -11.03
N TYR A 81 -1.89 10.90 -9.72
CA TYR A 81 -3.04 11.54 -9.09
C TYR A 81 -3.12 13.02 -9.49
N TYR A 82 -4.33 13.50 -9.76
CA TYR A 82 -4.63 14.91 -9.98
C TYR A 82 -5.91 15.30 -9.22
N ASP A 83 -5.99 16.56 -8.81
CA ASP A 83 -7.18 17.13 -8.20
C ASP A 83 -8.09 17.66 -9.32
N GLU A 84 -9.24 17.00 -9.53
CA GLU A 84 -10.21 17.37 -10.56
C GLU A 84 -10.62 18.84 -10.49
N LYS A 85 -10.72 19.43 -9.28
CA LYS A 85 -11.11 20.82 -9.09
C LYS A 85 -10.05 21.81 -9.57
N LYS A 86 -8.77 21.40 -9.57
CA LYS A 86 -7.64 22.25 -10.01
C LYS A 86 -7.43 22.21 -11.52
N VAL A 87 -7.92 21.17 -12.20
CA VAL A 87 -7.78 21.02 -13.66
C VAL A 87 -8.79 21.89 -14.42
N LEU A 88 -9.98 22.14 -13.85
CA LEU A 88 -11.03 22.97 -14.45
C LEU A 88 -10.71 24.48 -14.52
N LEU A 89 -9.63 24.94 -13.86
CA LEU A 89 -9.22 26.35 -13.86
C LEU A 89 -8.38 26.76 -15.09
N CYS A 90 -8.02 25.79 -15.94
CA CYS A 90 -7.28 26.03 -17.19
C CYS A 90 -8.09 25.50 -18.38
N SER A 91 -9.27 26.08 -18.63
CA SER A 91 -10.07 25.86 -19.83
C SER A 91 -10.64 27.17 -20.35
#